data_AF-A0A2Z6NB53-F1
#
_entry.id   AF-A0A2Z6NB53-F1
#
_cell.length_a   1.000
_cell.length_b   1.000
_cell.length_c   1.000
_cell.angle_alpha   90.00
_cell.angle_beta   90.00
_cell.angle_gamma   90.00
#
_symmetry.space_group_name_H-M   'P 1'
#
loop_
_entity.id
_entity.type
_entity.pdbx_description
1 polymer ?
#
loop_
_entity_poly.entity_id
_entity_poly.type
_entity_poly.pdbx_seq_one_letter_code
_entity_poly.pdbx_strand_id
1 'polypeptide(L)'
;MWLCNTIAGFNCITPRDQRALFINFLKNPKKKHDLASQLLNLMFDKSPQKPGSVLARKTCVLESFFTGNPKRLLQWFSFCGLEQGKGLRALSQFAFKNRDICWEELEWKGKHGQSPAMVATKPHYFLDLDVQRTVENFLDNVPEFWSSNEVSESVKDGDIFLIDRPFFVRYFKDLMYREDLSDVWDVIEEFLEEQPFSCLCEHLLISFEEKDLCYFVELLCKCLDPRIEFRCLDDLSRLFVVVLLKCGVYGSIDLMMLLNAVIGQGRQLLRLLRDEEAKESFEKVNEIVSKISAIPSDGNSLTPIFKNTCKMATVEVVKCLGLQSWVLYYRLSQECQAPESWESVFVYNQIGFRNSDKHALVDEDGLLTEEDYSGFDRIPSGRVKKKKKQKARRKRRRAYDTDDGNDDELLDFDFASQKLDYLSNTKSWLLSTDKYSSAWNSVDLPEHLHRLCLSKWMIWLFEK
;
A
#
# COMPACT_ATOMS: atom_id res chain seq x y z
N MET A 1 0.22 -6.00 10.34
CA MET A 1 -0.56 -5.47 9.18
C MET A 1 -1.23 -4.14 9.49
N TRP A 2 -2.39 -4.06 10.17
CA TRP A 2 -3.16 -2.79 10.28
C TRP A 2 -2.33 -1.58 10.74
N LEU A 3 -1.45 -1.74 11.73
CA LEU A 3 -0.59 -0.65 12.20
C LEU A 3 0.43 -0.20 11.14
N CYS A 4 1.03 -1.15 10.43
CA CYS A 4 1.99 -0.90 9.35
C CYS A 4 1.32 -0.10 8.21
N ASN A 5 0.09 -0.43 7.84
CA ASN A 5 -0.67 0.28 6.81
C ASN A 5 -1.00 1.72 7.23
N THR A 6 -1.38 1.96 8.49
CA THR A 6 -1.61 3.32 8.99
C THR A 6 -0.33 4.15 9.04
N ILE A 7 0.80 3.54 9.42
CA ILE A 7 2.12 4.18 9.38
C ILE A 7 2.51 4.50 7.93
N ALA A 8 2.27 3.59 6.97
CA ALA A 8 2.53 3.81 5.56
C ALA A 8 1.80 5.04 4.99
N GLY A 9 0.62 5.38 5.52
CA GLY A 9 -0.14 6.59 5.16
C GLY A 9 0.45 7.93 5.65
N PHE A 10 1.59 7.94 6.34
CA PHE A 10 2.15 9.16 6.93
C PHE A 10 2.82 10.07 5.90
N ASN A 11 2.09 11.11 5.48
CA ASN A 11 2.56 12.11 4.51
C ASN A 11 3.40 13.26 5.12
N CYS A 12 3.89 13.10 6.36
CA CYS A 12 4.61 14.15 7.11
C CYS A 12 6.08 13.83 7.41
N ILE A 13 6.60 12.72 6.89
CA ILE A 13 8.02 12.33 7.04
C ILE A 13 8.82 12.90 5.87
N THR A 14 9.98 13.51 6.13
CA THR A 14 10.86 14.00 5.06
C THR A 14 11.70 12.84 4.49
N PRO A 15 12.11 12.88 3.20
CA PRO A 15 12.99 11.84 2.63
C PRO A 15 14.28 11.61 3.42
N ARG A 16 14.84 12.67 4.02
CA ARG A 16 16.05 12.59 4.85
C ARG A 16 15.81 11.83 6.15
N ASP A 17 14.67 12.08 6.79
CA ASP A 17 14.27 11.39 8.01
C ASP A 17 13.94 9.92 7.73
N GLN A 18 13.18 9.66 6.65
CA GLN A 18 12.91 8.32 6.12
C GLN A 18 14.19 7.51 5.89
N ARG A 19 15.17 8.09 5.19
CA ARG A 19 16.48 7.46 5.01
C ARG A 19 17.17 7.19 6.35
N ALA A 20 17.22 8.18 7.25
CA ALA A 20 17.86 8.03 8.56
C ALA A 20 17.20 6.93 9.42
N LEU A 21 15.86 6.80 9.36
CA LEU A 21 15.11 5.72 9.99
C LEU A 21 15.59 4.36 9.47
N PHE A 22 15.44 4.07 8.18
CA PHE A 22 15.75 2.75 7.65
C PHE A 22 17.25 2.40 7.73
N ILE A 23 18.16 3.36 7.52
CA ILE A 23 19.62 3.14 7.66
C ILE A 23 19.99 2.75 9.10
N ASN A 24 19.37 3.33 10.12
CA ASN A 24 19.61 2.96 11.52
C ASN A 24 19.21 1.50 11.81
N PHE A 25 18.17 0.98 11.14
CA PHE A 25 17.82 -0.45 11.22
C PHE A 25 18.80 -1.33 10.46
N LEU A 26 19.19 -0.94 9.23
CA LEU A 26 20.09 -1.73 8.38
C LEU A 26 21.49 -1.86 8.99
N LYS A 27 22.01 -0.80 9.62
CA LYS A 27 23.35 -0.78 10.24
C LYS A 27 23.45 -1.55 11.57
N ASN A 28 22.40 -2.24 12.03
CA ASN A 28 22.45 -3.10 13.21
C ASN A 28 22.51 -4.60 12.82
N PRO A 29 23.72 -5.18 12.67
CA PRO A 29 23.90 -6.49 12.02
C PRO A 29 23.39 -7.68 12.83
N LYS A 30 23.16 -7.54 14.14
CA LYS A 30 22.99 -8.68 15.06
C LYS A 30 21.66 -9.45 14.90
N LYS A 31 20.68 -8.90 14.18
CA LYS A 31 19.36 -9.54 13.96
C LYS A 31 18.67 -9.23 12.61
N LYS A 32 19.16 -8.30 11.80
CA LYS A 32 18.36 -7.66 10.73
C LYS A 32 18.72 -8.10 9.31
N HIS A 33 19.17 -9.35 9.20
CA HIS A 33 19.48 -9.96 7.90
C HIS A 33 18.28 -10.05 6.96
N ASP A 34 17.06 -10.18 7.48
CA ASP A 34 15.86 -10.34 6.66
C ASP A 34 15.35 -9.01 6.11
N LEU A 35 15.47 -7.92 6.89
CA LEU A 35 15.23 -6.55 6.43
C LEU A 35 16.16 -6.19 5.25
N ALA A 36 17.46 -6.47 5.37
CA ALA A 36 18.40 -6.26 4.26
C ALA A 36 18.04 -7.11 3.04
N SER A 37 17.60 -8.37 3.23
CA SER A 37 17.11 -9.21 2.13
C SER A 37 15.87 -8.62 1.45
N GLN A 38 14.89 -8.13 2.21
CA GLN A 38 13.67 -7.52 1.67
C GLN A 38 13.97 -6.23 0.89
N LEU A 39 14.82 -5.35 1.45
CA LEU A 39 15.23 -4.13 0.78
C LEU A 39 15.95 -4.40 -0.54
N LEU A 40 16.90 -5.34 -0.56
CA LEU A 40 17.62 -5.70 -1.78
C LEU A 40 16.69 -6.30 -2.85
N ASN A 41 15.74 -7.16 -2.48
CA ASN A 41 14.71 -7.64 -3.42
C ASN A 41 13.87 -6.47 -3.96
N LEU A 42 13.41 -5.56 -3.09
CA LEU A 42 12.63 -4.38 -3.50
C LEU A 42 13.42 -3.47 -4.45
N MET A 43 14.73 -3.30 -4.23
CA MET A 43 15.63 -2.58 -5.14
C MET A 43 15.79 -3.28 -6.48
N PHE A 44 15.88 -4.62 -6.50
CA PHE A 44 15.92 -5.40 -7.75
C PHE A 44 14.57 -5.33 -8.52
N ASP A 45 13.45 -5.17 -7.83
CA ASP A 45 12.12 -5.03 -8.45
C ASP A 45 11.79 -3.60 -8.93
N LYS A 46 12.20 -2.57 -8.17
CA LYS A 46 11.82 -1.17 -8.45
C LYS A 46 12.89 -0.36 -9.18
N SER A 47 14.16 -0.71 -9.03
CA SER A 47 15.28 0.04 -9.61
C SER A 47 16.51 -0.85 -9.86
N PRO A 48 16.40 -1.95 -10.64
CA PRO A 48 17.51 -2.90 -10.84
C PRO A 48 18.79 -2.24 -11.36
N GLN A 49 18.69 -1.16 -12.14
CA GLN A 49 19.83 -0.39 -12.66
C GLN A 49 20.74 0.19 -11.56
N LYS A 50 20.22 0.41 -10.34
CA LYS A 50 20.97 0.97 -9.21
C LYS A 50 22.02 -0.03 -8.69
N PRO A 51 21.65 -1.19 -8.12
CA PRO A 51 22.61 -2.24 -7.80
C PRO A 51 23.29 -2.81 -9.06
N GLY A 52 22.65 -2.79 -10.23
CA GLY A 52 23.26 -3.17 -11.52
C GLY A 52 24.51 -2.35 -11.83
N SER A 53 24.47 -1.03 -11.61
CA SER A 53 25.64 -0.15 -11.78
C SER A 53 26.79 -0.43 -10.82
N VAL A 54 26.51 -0.98 -9.62
CA VAL A 54 27.54 -1.40 -8.66
C VAL A 54 28.13 -2.75 -9.08
N LEU A 55 27.28 -3.71 -9.48
CA LEU A 55 27.71 -5.00 -10.03
C LEU A 55 28.58 -4.82 -11.28
N ALA A 56 28.25 -3.85 -12.14
CA ALA A 56 29.04 -3.50 -13.33
C ALA A 56 30.48 -3.06 -13.00
N ARG A 57 30.77 -2.60 -11.78
CA ARG A 57 32.14 -2.30 -11.30
C ARG A 57 32.86 -3.50 -10.69
N LYS A 58 32.14 -4.57 -10.37
CA LYS A 58 32.63 -5.80 -9.69
C LYS A 58 32.18 -7.07 -10.42
N THR A 59 32.34 -7.11 -11.74
CA THR A 59 31.85 -8.22 -12.58
C THR A 59 32.57 -9.56 -12.38
N CYS A 60 33.76 -9.59 -11.76
CA CYS A 60 34.47 -10.83 -11.45
C CYS A 60 33.68 -11.81 -10.56
N VAL A 61 32.69 -11.33 -9.77
CA VAL A 61 31.78 -12.23 -9.03
C VAL A 61 31.02 -13.18 -9.96
N LEU A 62 30.82 -12.80 -11.22
CA LEU A 62 30.07 -13.57 -12.20
C LEU A 62 30.76 -14.88 -12.58
N GLU A 63 32.09 -14.98 -12.42
CA GLU A 63 32.81 -16.26 -12.50
C GLU A 63 32.15 -17.27 -11.55
N SER A 64 32.19 -16.96 -10.25
CA SER A 64 31.61 -17.78 -9.18
C SER A 64 30.09 -17.96 -9.27
N PHE A 65 29.40 -17.04 -9.96
CA PHE A 65 27.97 -17.14 -10.22
C PHE A 65 27.64 -18.23 -11.24
N PHE A 66 28.44 -18.33 -12.30
CA PHE A 66 28.22 -19.24 -13.41
C PHE A 66 28.92 -20.60 -13.24
N THR A 67 30.03 -20.68 -12.49
CA THR A 67 30.74 -21.94 -12.20
C THR A 67 29.77 -23.03 -11.72
N GLY A 68 29.81 -24.18 -12.40
CA GLY A 68 29.01 -25.37 -12.04
C GLY A 68 27.49 -25.24 -12.20
N ASN A 69 26.98 -24.17 -12.80
CA ASN A 69 25.55 -23.86 -12.87
C ASN A 69 25.04 -23.68 -14.32
N PRO A 70 24.88 -24.76 -15.10
CA PRO A 70 24.51 -24.68 -16.52
C PRO A 70 23.13 -24.03 -16.76
N LYS A 71 22.22 -24.06 -15.77
CA LYS A 71 20.93 -23.35 -15.87
C LYS A 71 21.10 -21.83 -15.93
N ARG A 72 21.94 -21.26 -15.05
CA ARG A 72 22.22 -19.81 -15.02
C ARG A 72 22.92 -19.38 -16.30
N LEU A 73 23.90 -20.18 -16.77
CA LEU A 73 24.59 -20.00 -18.04
C LEU A 73 23.60 -19.89 -19.20
N LEU A 74 22.74 -20.89 -19.36
CA LEU A 74 21.73 -20.88 -20.41
C LEU A 74 20.76 -19.70 -20.27
N GLN A 75 20.34 -19.33 -19.06
CA GLN A 75 19.43 -18.18 -18.88
C GLN A 75 20.05 -16.82 -19.25
N TRP A 76 21.36 -16.62 -19.07
CA TRP A 76 22.02 -15.33 -19.39
C TRP A 76 22.61 -15.26 -20.81
N PHE A 77 23.12 -16.39 -21.31
CA PHE A 77 23.86 -16.47 -22.58
C PHE A 77 23.05 -17.14 -23.71
N SER A 78 21.79 -17.52 -23.51
CA SER A 78 20.91 -17.95 -24.62
C SER A 78 20.33 -16.76 -25.39
N PHE A 79 19.70 -17.07 -26.52
CA PHE A 79 18.84 -16.15 -27.26
C PHE A 79 17.45 -16.08 -26.58
N CYS A 80 16.92 -14.86 -26.43
CA CYS A 80 15.54 -14.62 -26.04
C CYS A 80 14.73 -14.32 -27.30
N GLY A 81 14.18 -15.37 -27.92
CA GLY A 81 13.43 -15.25 -29.17
C GLY A 81 14.33 -14.81 -30.33
N LEU A 82 14.06 -13.63 -30.89
CA LEU A 82 14.83 -13.05 -32.00
C LEU A 82 16.01 -12.17 -31.53
N GLU A 83 16.11 -11.86 -30.24
CA GLU A 83 17.18 -11.02 -29.69
C GLU A 83 18.26 -11.85 -28.98
N GLN A 84 19.53 -11.42 -29.13
CA GLN A 84 20.64 -11.99 -28.38
C GLN A 84 20.49 -11.61 -26.91
N GLY A 85 20.54 -12.60 -26.00
CA GLY A 85 20.62 -12.35 -24.56
C GLY A 85 21.84 -11.47 -24.23
N LYS A 86 21.72 -10.63 -23.20
CA LYS A 86 22.74 -9.62 -22.85
C LYS A 86 24.12 -10.25 -22.61
N GLY A 87 24.19 -11.44 -22.01
CA GLY A 87 25.43 -12.20 -21.85
C GLY A 87 26.04 -12.66 -23.19
N LEU A 88 25.24 -13.17 -24.12
CA LEU A 88 25.74 -13.59 -25.44
C LEU A 88 26.20 -12.40 -26.29
N ARG A 89 25.53 -11.26 -26.13
CA ARG A 89 25.96 -10.00 -26.76
C ARG A 89 27.32 -9.56 -26.22
N ALA A 90 27.55 -9.64 -24.92
CA ALA A 90 28.86 -9.37 -24.32
C ALA A 90 29.93 -10.34 -24.83
N LEU A 91 29.65 -11.65 -24.82
CA LEU A 91 30.56 -12.69 -25.28
C LEU A 91 30.96 -12.50 -26.75
N SER A 92 29.99 -12.25 -27.63
CA SER A 92 30.25 -12.02 -29.06
C SER A 92 31.02 -10.72 -29.32
N GLN A 93 30.76 -9.65 -28.57
CA GLN A 93 31.53 -8.40 -28.67
C GLN A 93 32.98 -8.56 -28.17
N PHE A 94 33.18 -9.25 -27.05
CA PHE A 94 34.50 -9.49 -26.47
C PHE A 94 35.33 -10.41 -27.37
N ALA A 95 34.78 -11.54 -27.81
CA ALA A 95 35.45 -12.48 -28.71
C ALA A 95 35.77 -11.85 -30.09
N PHE A 96 34.96 -10.90 -30.57
CA PHE A 96 35.25 -10.17 -31.80
C PHE A 96 36.41 -9.16 -31.64
N LYS A 97 36.62 -8.60 -30.44
CA LYS A 97 37.72 -7.68 -30.12
C LYS A 97 39.03 -8.44 -29.87
N ASN A 98 38.98 -9.50 -29.07
CA ASN A 98 40.14 -10.28 -28.60
C ASN A 98 40.23 -11.63 -29.34
N ARG A 99 40.24 -11.58 -30.67
CA ARG A 99 40.17 -12.77 -31.56
C ARG A 99 41.39 -13.68 -31.48
N ASP A 100 42.50 -13.13 -31.04
CA ASP A 100 43.78 -13.80 -30.81
C ASP A 100 43.74 -14.72 -29.58
N ILE A 101 42.89 -14.43 -28.59
CA ILE A 101 42.77 -15.19 -27.34
C ILE A 101 41.48 -16.02 -27.34
N CYS A 102 40.34 -15.40 -27.65
CA CYS A 102 39.02 -16.01 -27.44
C CYS A 102 38.68 -17.10 -28.46
N TRP A 103 39.40 -17.17 -29.57
CA TRP A 103 38.92 -17.88 -30.76
C TRP A 103 39.06 -19.41 -30.68
N GLU A 104 40.12 -19.88 -30.03
CA GLU A 104 40.33 -21.32 -29.79
C GLU A 104 39.38 -21.88 -28.72
N GLU A 105 38.82 -20.98 -27.89
CA GLU A 105 37.88 -21.28 -26.81
C GLU A 105 36.40 -21.32 -27.24
N LEU A 106 36.08 -20.90 -28.48
CA LEU A 106 34.70 -20.92 -29.03
C LEU A 106 34.31 -22.32 -29.53
N GLU A 107 33.35 -22.94 -28.86
CA GLU A 107 32.83 -24.26 -29.21
C GLU A 107 31.57 -24.18 -30.09
N TRP A 108 31.45 -25.09 -31.06
CA TRP A 108 30.40 -25.06 -32.08
C TRP A 108 29.60 -26.37 -32.09
N LYS A 109 28.26 -26.27 -32.21
CA LYS A 109 27.36 -27.44 -32.25
C LYS A 109 27.52 -28.30 -33.50
N GLY A 110 28.21 -27.81 -34.53
CA GLY A 110 28.40 -28.46 -35.83
C GLY A 110 29.80 -29.06 -36.02
N LYS A 111 29.95 -29.97 -37.00
CA LYS A 111 31.23 -30.66 -37.31
C LYS A 111 32.38 -29.75 -37.77
N HIS A 112 32.09 -28.50 -38.12
CA HIS A 112 33.07 -27.51 -38.54
C HIS A 112 32.78 -26.19 -37.84
N GLY A 113 33.76 -25.64 -37.14
CA GLY A 113 33.68 -24.28 -36.63
C GLY A 113 33.60 -23.26 -37.77
N GLN A 114 32.81 -22.21 -37.59
CA GLN A 114 32.76 -21.08 -38.51
C GLN A 114 34.05 -20.27 -38.36
N SER A 115 34.66 -19.69 -39.41
CA SER A 115 35.92 -18.96 -39.28
C SER A 115 35.75 -17.55 -38.68
N PRO A 116 36.79 -16.91 -38.09
CA PRO A 116 36.61 -15.61 -37.43
C PRO A 116 36.19 -14.51 -38.41
N ALA A 117 36.67 -14.58 -39.65
CA ALA A 117 36.27 -13.67 -40.73
C ALA A 117 34.81 -13.91 -41.20
N MET A 118 34.33 -15.16 -41.17
CA MET A 118 32.93 -15.51 -41.49
C MET A 118 31.99 -15.03 -40.38
N VAL A 119 32.31 -15.31 -39.11
CA VAL A 119 31.51 -14.84 -37.96
C VAL A 119 31.48 -13.31 -37.90
N ALA A 120 32.62 -12.65 -38.17
CA ALA A 120 32.71 -11.20 -38.21
C ALA A 120 31.85 -10.54 -39.30
N THR A 121 31.59 -11.23 -40.41
CA THR A 121 30.72 -10.74 -41.50
C THR A 121 29.28 -11.22 -41.39
N LYS A 122 29.02 -12.27 -40.61
CA LYS A 122 27.71 -12.89 -40.39
C LYS A 122 27.51 -13.25 -38.90
N PRO A 123 27.12 -12.27 -38.06
CA PRO A 123 26.95 -12.50 -36.61
C PRO A 123 25.88 -13.53 -36.25
N HIS A 124 24.98 -13.90 -37.17
CA HIS A 124 24.00 -14.96 -36.93
C HIS A 124 24.65 -16.34 -36.69
N TYR A 125 25.92 -16.55 -37.08
CA TYR A 125 26.61 -17.79 -36.76
C TYR A 125 26.75 -18.05 -35.25
N PHE A 126 26.67 -17.04 -34.39
CA PHE A 126 26.61 -17.25 -32.93
C PHE A 126 25.37 -18.07 -32.47
N LEU A 127 24.36 -18.29 -33.33
CA LEU A 127 23.27 -19.26 -33.08
C LEU A 127 23.78 -20.72 -32.98
N ASP A 128 24.81 -21.04 -33.75
CA ASP A 128 25.42 -22.38 -33.84
C ASP A 128 26.45 -22.64 -32.73
N LEU A 129 26.76 -21.64 -31.89
CA LEU A 129 27.68 -21.76 -30.77
C LEU A 129 27.14 -22.75 -29.72
N ASP A 130 27.99 -23.63 -29.21
CA ASP A 130 27.73 -24.32 -27.95
C ASP A 130 28.02 -23.36 -26.81
N VAL A 131 26.99 -22.60 -26.44
CA VAL A 131 27.04 -21.57 -25.40
C VAL A 131 27.51 -22.15 -24.06
N GLN A 132 27.11 -23.37 -23.71
CA GLN A 132 27.48 -23.94 -22.42
C GLN A 132 29.00 -24.20 -22.40
N ARG A 133 29.50 -24.97 -23.37
CA ARG A 133 30.93 -25.29 -23.44
C ARG A 133 31.81 -24.06 -23.63
N THR A 134 31.37 -23.11 -24.45
CA THR A 134 32.13 -21.87 -24.67
C THR A 134 32.26 -21.06 -23.39
N VAL A 135 31.20 -20.94 -22.58
CA VAL A 135 31.32 -20.19 -21.31
C VAL A 135 32.05 -21.01 -20.24
N GLU A 136 31.97 -22.34 -20.25
CA GLU A 136 32.83 -23.21 -19.44
C GLU A 136 34.32 -22.99 -19.78
N ASN A 137 34.70 -23.00 -21.06
CA ASN A 137 36.05 -22.64 -21.52
C ASN A 137 36.46 -21.23 -21.07
N PHE A 138 35.56 -20.24 -21.16
CA PHE A 138 35.87 -18.86 -20.73
C PHE A 138 35.95 -18.69 -19.20
N LEU A 139 35.38 -19.60 -18.40
CA LEU A 139 35.57 -19.63 -16.94
C LEU A 139 36.98 -20.14 -16.58
N ASP A 140 37.51 -21.10 -17.34
CA ASP A 140 38.80 -21.73 -17.06
C ASP A 140 39.99 -21.00 -17.73
N ASN A 141 39.81 -20.50 -18.97
CA ASN A 141 40.90 -20.06 -19.84
C ASN A 141 40.90 -18.55 -20.17
N VAL A 142 39.82 -17.80 -19.90
CA VAL A 142 39.68 -16.37 -20.32
C VAL A 142 39.20 -15.46 -19.17
N PRO A 143 39.97 -15.31 -18.08
CA PRO A 143 39.58 -14.49 -16.93
C PRO A 143 39.35 -13.01 -17.29
N GLU A 144 40.03 -12.49 -18.32
CA GLU A 144 39.87 -11.10 -18.77
C GLU A 144 38.43 -10.78 -19.19
N PHE A 145 37.69 -11.77 -19.71
CA PHE A 145 36.28 -11.60 -20.10
C PHE A 145 35.42 -11.12 -18.93
N TRP A 146 35.59 -11.71 -17.75
CA TRP A 146 34.77 -11.41 -16.57
C TRP A 146 35.11 -10.06 -15.93
N SER A 147 36.26 -9.48 -16.27
CA SER A 147 36.65 -8.10 -15.91
C SER A 147 36.33 -7.07 -17.01
N SER A 148 35.74 -7.49 -18.13
CA SER A 148 35.62 -6.67 -19.34
C SER A 148 34.50 -5.62 -19.29
N ASN A 149 34.65 -4.57 -20.10
CA ASN A 149 33.63 -3.54 -20.29
C ASN A 149 32.36 -4.11 -20.95
N GLU A 150 32.49 -5.15 -21.76
CA GLU A 150 31.38 -5.85 -22.41
C GLU A 150 30.48 -6.54 -21.39
N VAL A 151 31.08 -7.24 -20.41
CA VAL A 151 30.34 -7.86 -19.31
C VAL A 151 29.76 -6.78 -18.38
N SER A 152 30.55 -5.73 -18.07
CA SER A 152 30.12 -4.57 -17.27
C SER A 152 28.83 -3.93 -17.80
N GLU A 153 28.80 -3.56 -19.09
CA GLU A 153 27.62 -2.94 -19.70
C GLU A 153 26.43 -3.92 -19.78
N SER A 154 26.68 -5.24 -19.89
CA SER A 154 25.60 -6.24 -19.97
C SER A 154 24.79 -6.40 -18.67
N VAL A 155 25.42 -6.21 -17.50
CA VAL A 155 24.76 -6.38 -16.18
C VAL A 155 24.30 -5.08 -15.54
N LYS A 156 24.70 -3.94 -16.11
CA LYS A 156 24.45 -2.57 -15.61
C LYS A 156 22.98 -2.25 -15.40
N ASP A 157 22.09 -2.77 -16.24
CA ASP A 157 20.63 -2.59 -16.12
C ASP A 157 20.02 -3.42 -14.96
N GLY A 158 20.74 -4.42 -14.44
CA GLY A 158 20.33 -5.28 -13.33
C GLY A 158 19.46 -6.48 -13.69
N ASP A 159 19.11 -6.71 -14.97
CA ASP A 159 18.30 -7.87 -15.41
C ASP A 159 18.81 -9.22 -14.88
N ILE A 160 20.13 -9.35 -14.70
CA ILE A 160 20.78 -10.56 -14.19
C ILE A 160 20.28 -10.98 -12.79
N PHE A 161 19.75 -10.04 -11.99
CA PHE A 161 19.17 -10.34 -10.68
C PHE A 161 17.94 -11.26 -10.77
N LEU A 162 17.24 -11.29 -11.90
CA LEU A 162 16.07 -12.15 -12.12
C LEU A 162 16.44 -13.63 -12.26
N ILE A 163 17.69 -13.97 -12.61
CA ILE A 163 18.14 -15.35 -12.80
C ILE A 163 18.24 -16.09 -11.47
N ASP A 164 18.78 -15.45 -10.44
CA ASP A 164 18.96 -16.04 -9.10
C ASP A 164 19.05 -14.94 -8.04
N ARG A 165 17.89 -14.42 -7.64
CA ARG A 165 17.79 -13.40 -6.57
C ARG A 165 18.50 -13.84 -5.27
N PRO A 166 18.37 -15.09 -4.77
CA PRO A 166 19.06 -15.51 -3.55
C PRO A 166 20.58 -15.35 -3.59
N PHE A 167 21.23 -15.65 -4.72
CA PHE A 167 22.66 -15.41 -4.89
C PHE A 167 23.00 -13.93 -4.76
N PHE A 168 22.32 -13.05 -5.50
CA PHE A 168 22.63 -11.62 -5.49
C PHE A 168 22.27 -10.93 -4.17
N VAL A 169 21.17 -11.31 -3.52
CA VAL A 169 20.84 -10.85 -2.15
C VAL A 169 21.97 -11.21 -1.19
N ARG A 170 22.49 -12.44 -1.25
CA ARG A 170 23.62 -12.85 -0.40
C ARG A 170 24.90 -12.06 -0.73
N TYR A 171 25.22 -11.90 -2.02
CA TYR A 171 26.38 -11.13 -2.46
C TYR A 171 26.33 -9.68 -1.96
N PHE A 172 25.23 -8.95 -2.22
CA PHE A 172 25.07 -7.58 -1.76
C PHE A 172 25.08 -7.46 -0.23
N LYS A 173 24.55 -8.44 0.51
CA LYS A 173 24.68 -8.48 1.99
C LYS A 173 26.13 -8.67 2.44
N ASP A 174 26.91 -9.48 1.76
CA ASP A 174 28.34 -9.62 2.05
C ASP A 174 29.10 -8.32 1.70
N LEU A 175 28.74 -7.62 0.60
CA LEU A 175 29.26 -6.28 0.30
C LEU A 175 28.90 -5.22 1.36
N MET A 176 27.66 -5.21 1.87
CA MET A 176 27.19 -4.28 2.90
C MET A 176 27.84 -4.52 4.28
N TYR A 177 27.97 -5.79 4.70
CA TYR A 177 28.30 -6.12 6.08
C TYR A 177 29.71 -6.68 6.30
N ARG A 178 30.39 -7.15 5.26
CA ARG A 178 31.78 -7.63 5.36
C ARG A 178 32.77 -6.67 4.71
N GLU A 179 32.43 -6.15 3.54
CA GLU A 179 33.29 -5.20 2.81
C GLU A 179 33.00 -3.73 3.16
N ASP A 180 31.83 -3.43 3.73
CA ASP A 180 31.34 -2.09 4.11
C ASP A 180 31.53 -1.03 3.00
N LEU A 181 31.16 -1.41 1.77
CA LEU A 181 31.38 -0.59 0.58
C LEU A 181 30.48 0.65 0.54
N SER A 182 31.11 1.82 0.45
CA SER A 182 30.42 3.10 0.22
C SER A 182 29.47 3.04 -0.98
N ASP A 183 29.94 2.54 -2.13
CA ASP A 183 29.15 2.45 -3.36
C ASP A 183 27.80 1.72 -3.18
N VAL A 184 27.73 0.73 -2.28
CA VAL A 184 26.48 0.01 -1.99
C VAL A 184 25.59 0.82 -1.05
N TRP A 185 26.18 1.42 -0.01
CA TRP A 185 25.44 2.27 0.94
C TRP A 185 24.90 3.54 0.30
N ASP A 186 25.67 4.20 -0.58
CA ASP A 186 25.26 5.40 -1.31
C ASP A 186 24.03 5.10 -2.18
N VAL A 187 24.05 3.98 -2.91
CA VAL A 187 22.93 3.53 -3.75
C VAL A 187 21.70 3.12 -2.93
N ILE A 188 21.89 2.54 -1.74
CA ILE A 188 20.80 2.28 -0.79
C ILE A 188 20.23 3.59 -0.24
N GLU A 189 21.06 4.55 0.15
CA GLU A 189 20.64 5.85 0.65
C GLU A 189 19.85 6.65 -0.40
N GLU A 190 20.32 6.65 -1.65
CA GLU A 190 19.64 7.27 -2.79
C GLU A 190 18.28 6.61 -3.07
N PHE A 191 18.21 5.27 -3.03
CA PHE A 191 16.95 4.54 -3.18
C PHE A 191 15.96 4.84 -2.04
N LEU A 192 16.44 4.91 -0.81
CA LEU A 192 15.62 5.23 0.37
C LEU A 192 15.13 6.69 0.39
N GLU A 193 15.78 7.62 -0.32
CA GLU A 193 15.28 8.99 -0.49
C GLU A 193 14.25 9.12 -1.64
N GLU A 194 14.37 8.32 -2.70
CA GLU A 194 13.47 8.37 -3.86
C GLU A 194 12.13 7.65 -3.67
N GLN A 195 12.13 6.49 -2.99
CA GLN A 195 10.90 5.72 -2.83
C GLN A 195 9.90 6.43 -1.90
N PRO A 196 8.58 6.33 -2.15
CA PRO A 196 7.60 6.90 -1.23
C PRO A 196 7.58 6.13 0.10
N PHE A 197 7.40 6.87 1.21
CA PHE A 197 7.38 6.31 2.57
C PHE A 197 6.41 5.13 2.71
N SER A 198 5.26 5.21 2.05
CA SER A 198 4.24 4.15 2.02
C SER A 198 4.79 2.83 1.49
N CYS A 199 5.43 2.86 0.31
CA CYS A 199 5.98 1.66 -0.32
C CYS A 199 7.07 1.02 0.54
N LEU A 200 7.98 1.81 1.11
CA LEU A 200 8.98 1.27 2.04
C LEU A 200 8.33 0.67 3.29
N CYS A 201 7.33 1.32 3.89
CA CYS A 201 6.65 0.81 5.06
C CYS A 201 5.90 -0.49 4.78
N GLU A 202 5.16 -0.56 3.66
CA GLU A 202 4.41 -1.74 3.22
C GLU A 202 5.31 -2.96 3.01
N HIS A 203 6.50 -2.78 2.40
CA HIS A 203 7.37 -3.92 2.07
C HIS A 203 8.32 -4.29 3.22
N LEU A 204 8.77 -3.31 4.02
CA LEU A 204 9.82 -3.53 5.02
C LEU A 204 9.27 -3.76 6.44
N LEU A 205 8.19 -3.11 6.86
CA LEU A 205 7.67 -3.27 8.23
C LEU A 205 7.01 -4.65 8.47
N ILE A 206 6.78 -5.43 7.41
CA ILE A 206 6.23 -6.80 7.53
C ILE A 206 7.27 -7.77 8.14
N SER A 207 8.58 -7.53 7.97
CA SER A 207 9.62 -8.36 8.63
C SER A 207 9.92 -7.98 10.07
N PHE A 208 9.32 -6.92 10.61
CA PHE A 208 9.69 -6.41 11.92
C PHE A 208 9.02 -7.25 13.02
N GLU A 209 9.85 -7.85 13.89
CA GLU A 209 9.38 -8.35 15.18
C GLU A 209 8.72 -7.20 15.98
N GLU A 210 7.81 -7.53 16.89
CA GLU A 210 7.09 -6.56 17.74
C GLU A 210 8.01 -5.53 18.40
N LYS A 211 9.18 -5.97 18.88
CA LYS A 211 10.21 -5.12 19.52
C LYS A 211 10.88 -4.16 18.54
N ASP A 212 11.11 -4.60 17.30
CA ASP A 212 11.70 -3.78 16.26
C ASP A 212 10.68 -2.78 15.71
N LEU A 213 9.40 -3.17 15.60
CA LEU A 213 8.32 -2.26 15.24
C LEU A 213 8.07 -1.22 16.34
N CYS A 214 8.15 -1.62 17.63
CA CYS A 214 8.11 -0.71 18.77
C CYS A 214 9.21 0.35 18.68
N TYR A 215 10.47 -0.08 18.49
CA TYR A 215 11.62 0.81 18.30
C TYR A 215 11.51 1.67 17.03
N PHE A 216 10.88 1.17 15.96
CA PHE A 216 10.65 1.94 14.73
C PHE A 216 9.70 3.10 14.99
N VAL A 217 8.59 2.84 15.70
CA VAL A 217 7.63 3.88 16.07
C VAL A 217 8.24 4.88 17.05
N GLU A 218 9.08 4.45 18.01
CA GLU A 218 9.85 5.36 18.88
C GLU A 218 10.78 6.31 18.11
N LEU A 219 11.42 5.82 17.04
CA LEU A 219 12.26 6.66 16.18
C LEU A 219 11.41 7.56 15.27
N LEU A 220 10.32 7.04 14.71
CA LEU A 220 9.35 7.79 13.91
C LEU A 220 8.82 9.01 14.67
N CYS A 221 8.48 8.83 15.95
CA CYS A 221 8.07 9.92 16.85
C CYS A 221 9.09 11.05 17.00
N LYS A 222 10.39 10.81 16.76
CA LYS A 222 11.44 11.84 16.80
C LYS A 222 11.57 12.60 15.49
N CYS A 223 11.09 12.03 14.38
CA CYS A 223 11.07 12.64 13.05
C CYS A 223 9.81 13.46 12.78
N LEU A 224 8.74 13.29 13.57
CA LEU A 224 7.49 14.03 13.45
C LEU A 224 7.62 15.45 14.06
N ASP A 225 7.26 16.49 13.31
CA ASP A 225 7.25 17.86 13.84
C ASP A 225 6.15 18.02 14.92
N PRO A 226 6.46 18.49 16.14
CA PRO A 226 5.46 18.75 17.18
C PRO A 226 4.39 19.80 16.81
N ARG A 227 4.61 20.58 15.73
CA ARG A 227 3.76 21.70 15.29
C ARG A 227 2.71 21.31 14.23
N ILE A 228 2.47 20.02 13.99
CA ILE A 228 1.42 19.56 13.06
C ILE A 228 0.07 20.17 13.46
N GLU A 229 -0.52 20.99 12.59
CA GLU A 229 -1.76 21.71 12.88
C GLU A 229 -2.96 20.76 12.97
N PHE A 230 -3.73 20.86 14.06
CA PHE A 230 -4.94 20.06 14.32
C PHE A 230 -6.13 20.37 13.39
N ARG A 231 -5.96 21.21 12.38
CA ARG A 231 -7.06 21.88 11.66
C ARG A 231 -7.85 21.02 10.67
N CYS A 232 -7.42 19.79 10.39
CA CYS A 232 -8.17 18.80 9.60
C CYS A 232 -7.64 17.38 9.90
N LEU A 233 -8.35 16.66 10.78
CA LEU A 233 -8.10 15.28 11.20
C LEU A 233 -9.06 14.28 10.53
N ASP A 234 -9.55 14.59 9.33
CA ASP A 234 -10.48 13.73 8.58
C ASP A 234 -9.75 12.52 7.94
N ASP A 235 -8.42 12.58 7.86
CA ASP A 235 -7.53 11.47 7.50
C ASP A 235 -7.09 10.70 8.76
N LEU A 236 -7.36 9.39 8.77
CA LEU A 236 -6.93 8.45 9.81
C LEU A 236 -5.43 8.53 10.12
N SER A 237 -4.61 8.71 9.08
CA SER A 237 -3.16 8.74 9.19
C SER A 237 -2.71 9.93 10.04
N ARG A 238 -3.31 11.11 9.81
CA ARG A 238 -3.08 12.33 10.62
C ARG A 238 -3.58 12.20 12.05
N LEU A 239 -4.75 11.60 12.25
CA LEU A 239 -5.29 11.34 13.58
C LEU A 239 -4.36 10.41 14.38
N PHE A 240 -3.78 9.39 13.73
CA PHE A 240 -2.84 8.48 14.35
C PHE A 240 -1.45 9.11 14.60
N VAL A 241 -0.98 10.02 13.72
CA VAL A 241 0.20 10.87 13.98
C VAL A 241 0.04 11.67 15.27
N VAL A 242 -1.15 12.27 15.51
CA VAL A 242 -1.43 13.00 16.76
C VAL A 242 -1.39 12.06 17.97
N VAL A 243 -1.97 10.86 17.85
CA VAL A 243 -1.90 9.82 18.91
C VAL A 243 -0.44 9.50 19.24
N LEU A 244 0.41 9.25 18.24
CA LEU A 244 1.82 8.95 18.44
C LEU A 244 2.59 10.10 19.11
N LEU A 245 2.42 11.34 18.64
CA LEU A 245 3.09 12.52 19.21
C LEU A 245 2.70 12.79 20.68
N LYS A 246 1.46 12.48 21.06
CA LYS A 246 0.92 12.79 22.40
C LYS A 246 0.97 11.63 23.38
N CYS A 247 0.92 10.39 22.88
CA CYS A 247 0.96 9.19 23.70
C CYS A 247 2.32 8.49 23.69
N GLY A 248 3.22 8.82 22.76
CA GLY A 248 4.51 8.15 22.59
C GLY A 248 4.38 6.63 22.42
N VAL A 249 5.46 5.91 22.71
CA VAL A 249 5.45 4.45 22.86
C VAL A 249 5.98 4.15 24.26
N TYR A 250 5.13 3.61 25.13
CA TYR A 250 5.49 3.28 26.50
C TYR A 250 5.66 1.77 26.66
N GLY A 251 6.82 1.25 26.25
CA GLY A 251 7.30 -0.10 26.55
C GLY A 251 6.70 -1.26 25.75
N SER A 252 5.41 -1.19 25.38
CA SER A 252 4.75 -2.15 24.47
C SER A 252 4.02 -1.43 23.34
N ILE A 253 3.98 -2.07 22.17
CA ILE A 253 3.22 -1.61 21.01
C ILE A 253 1.72 -1.96 21.10
N ASP A 254 1.30 -2.81 22.04
CA ASP A 254 -0.10 -3.23 22.25
C ASP A 254 -1.07 -2.05 22.29
N LEU A 255 -0.69 -0.98 22.98
CA LEU A 255 -1.53 0.21 23.07
C LEU A 255 -1.68 0.91 21.73
N MET A 256 -0.61 0.97 20.93
CA MET A 256 -0.64 1.56 19.59
C MET A 256 -1.43 0.68 18.62
N MET A 257 -1.33 -0.65 18.73
CA MET A 257 -2.16 -1.58 17.97
C MET A 257 -3.65 -1.44 18.33
N LEU A 258 -3.98 -1.39 19.63
CA LEU A 258 -5.34 -1.21 20.13
C LEU A 258 -5.92 0.12 19.64
N LEU A 259 -5.21 1.23 19.83
CA LEU A 259 -5.63 2.55 19.36
C LEU A 259 -5.81 2.54 17.84
N ASN A 260 -4.86 2.00 17.08
CA ASN A 260 -4.99 1.92 15.63
C ASN A 260 -6.23 1.13 15.16
N ALA A 261 -6.50 -0.02 15.79
CA ALA A 261 -7.65 -0.85 15.46
C ALA A 261 -8.98 -0.14 15.80
N VAL A 262 -9.06 0.42 17.01
CA VAL A 262 -10.23 1.15 17.53
C VAL A 262 -10.56 2.40 16.70
N ILE A 263 -9.52 3.08 16.18
CA ILE A 263 -9.65 4.33 15.40
C ILE A 263 -9.95 4.05 13.91
N GLY A 264 -9.29 3.07 13.30
CA GLY A 264 -9.31 2.86 11.85
C GLY A 264 -10.03 1.61 11.35
N GLN A 265 -10.32 0.63 12.21
CA GLN A 265 -10.72 -0.74 11.81
C GLN A 265 -12.02 -1.19 12.51
N GLY A 266 -12.99 -0.28 12.67
CA GLY A 266 -14.25 -0.53 13.39
C GLY A 266 -15.02 -1.74 12.84
N ARG A 267 -15.22 -1.77 11.52
CA ARG A 267 -15.82 -2.92 10.78
C ARG A 267 -15.11 -4.24 11.05
N GLN A 268 -13.78 -4.25 10.97
CA GLN A 268 -12.96 -5.45 11.09
C GLN A 268 -13.00 -5.99 12.52
N LEU A 269 -12.93 -5.11 13.54
CA LEU A 269 -13.13 -5.47 14.93
C LEU A 269 -14.53 -6.07 15.19
N LEU A 270 -15.58 -5.49 14.60
CA LEU A 270 -16.94 -6.02 14.73
C LEU A 270 -17.12 -7.36 14.02
N ARG A 271 -16.44 -7.58 12.88
CA ARG A 271 -16.40 -8.89 12.21
C ARG A 271 -15.71 -9.94 13.09
N LEU A 272 -14.52 -9.65 13.64
CA LEU A 272 -13.81 -10.56 14.55
C LEU A 272 -14.61 -10.93 15.80
N LEU A 273 -15.38 -9.98 16.36
CA LEU A 273 -16.27 -10.26 17.50
C LEU A 273 -17.53 -11.06 17.15
N ARG A 274 -17.87 -11.20 15.86
CA ARG A 274 -18.99 -12.03 15.40
C ARG A 274 -18.55 -13.43 14.96
N ASP A 275 -17.26 -13.72 14.99
CA ASP A 275 -16.71 -15.04 14.67
C ASP A 275 -17.10 -16.05 15.76
N GLU A 276 -17.30 -17.32 15.38
CA GLU A 276 -17.84 -18.34 16.30
C GLU A 276 -16.88 -18.63 17.47
N GLU A 277 -15.57 -18.52 17.23
CA GLU A 277 -14.52 -18.66 18.24
C GLU A 277 -14.55 -17.53 19.30
N ALA A 278 -15.14 -16.37 18.99
CA ALA A 278 -15.12 -15.17 19.83
C ALA A 278 -16.35 -15.03 20.75
N LYS A 279 -17.26 -16.01 20.78
CA LYS A 279 -18.59 -15.88 21.42
C LYS A 279 -18.57 -15.43 22.89
N GLU A 280 -17.67 -15.97 23.71
CA GLU A 280 -17.55 -15.56 25.13
C GLU A 280 -17.09 -14.10 25.26
N SER A 281 -16.19 -13.65 24.38
CA SER A 281 -15.73 -12.27 24.30
C SER A 281 -16.84 -11.33 23.80
N PHE A 282 -17.65 -11.78 22.84
CA PHE A 282 -18.82 -11.05 22.36
C PHE A 282 -19.85 -10.81 23.46
N GLU A 283 -20.18 -11.82 24.27
CA GLU A 283 -21.11 -11.69 25.39
C GLU A 283 -20.60 -10.71 26.45
N LYS A 284 -19.31 -10.78 26.81
CA LYS A 284 -18.65 -9.82 27.74
C LYS A 284 -18.66 -8.39 27.19
N VAL A 285 -18.37 -8.20 25.90
CA VAL A 285 -18.41 -6.89 25.26
C VAL A 285 -19.83 -6.32 25.24
N ASN A 286 -20.85 -7.11 24.92
CA ASN A 286 -22.26 -6.69 24.99
C ASN A 286 -22.65 -6.28 26.41
N GLU A 287 -22.23 -7.02 27.44
CA GLU A 287 -22.51 -6.68 28.84
C GLU A 287 -21.86 -5.34 29.23
N ILE A 288 -20.59 -5.12 28.84
CA ILE A 288 -19.86 -3.86 29.09
C ILE A 288 -20.51 -2.69 28.35
N VAL A 289 -20.83 -2.84 27.05
CA VAL A 289 -21.52 -1.81 26.26
C VAL A 289 -22.88 -1.49 26.89
N SER A 290 -23.66 -2.49 27.29
CA SER A 290 -24.95 -2.30 27.95
C SER A 290 -24.82 -1.53 29.28
N LYS A 291 -23.79 -1.83 30.08
CA LYS A 291 -23.49 -1.10 31.32
C LYS A 291 -23.11 0.36 31.06
N ILE A 292 -22.28 0.64 30.05
CA ILE A 292 -21.94 2.02 29.63
C ILE A 292 -23.20 2.76 29.16
N SER A 293 -24.09 2.05 28.46
CA SER A 293 -25.31 2.59 27.87
C SER A 293 -26.42 2.89 28.89
N ALA A 294 -26.39 2.22 30.04
CA ALA A 294 -27.31 2.47 31.16
C ALA A 294 -26.93 3.69 32.01
N ILE A 295 -25.79 4.34 31.73
CA ILE A 295 -25.38 5.59 32.38
C ILE A 295 -26.27 6.73 31.85
N PRO A 296 -27.00 7.48 32.71
CA PRO A 296 -27.88 8.55 32.27
C PRO A 296 -27.15 9.63 31.45
N SER A 297 -27.74 10.00 30.31
CA SER A 297 -27.21 11.06 29.45
C SER A 297 -27.57 12.45 29.98
N ASP A 298 -26.90 12.89 31.03
CA ASP A 298 -26.70 14.33 31.21
C ASP A 298 -25.95 14.85 29.98
N GLY A 299 -26.31 16.05 29.48
CA GLY A 299 -25.73 16.67 28.26
C GLY A 299 -24.22 17.02 28.33
N ASN A 300 -23.53 16.46 29.32
CA ASN A 300 -22.13 16.64 29.69
C ASN A 300 -21.45 15.27 29.92
N SER A 301 -21.89 14.19 29.25
CA SER A 301 -21.43 12.80 29.49
C SER A 301 -19.91 12.58 29.36
N LEU A 302 -19.25 13.31 28.46
CA LEU A 302 -17.78 13.30 28.29
C LEU A 302 -17.07 14.31 29.18
N THR A 303 -17.79 15.27 29.77
CA THR A 303 -17.25 16.30 30.66
C THR A 303 -16.51 15.72 31.88
N PRO A 304 -16.86 14.59 32.52
CA PRO A 304 -15.99 13.98 33.53
C PRO A 304 -14.66 13.47 32.96
N ILE A 305 -14.61 12.96 31.72
CA ILE A 305 -13.35 12.60 31.04
C ILE A 305 -12.51 13.87 30.84
N PHE A 306 -13.09 14.92 30.25
CA PHE A 306 -12.43 16.20 29.99
C PHE A 306 -12.14 17.07 31.25
N LYS A 307 -12.77 16.79 32.40
CA LYS A 307 -12.46 17.42 33.70
C LYS A 307 -11.44 16.63 34.52
N ASN A 308 -11.41 15.29 34.40
CA ASN A 308 -10.40 14.44 35.03
C ASN A 308 -9.09 14.37 34.24
N THR A 309 -8.97 15.02 33.07
CA THR A 309 -7.68 15.22 32.36
C THR A 309 -6.58 15.79 33.26
N CYS A 310 -6.94 16.54 34.31
CA CYS A 310 -5.98 17.10 35.27
C CYS A 310 -5.46 16.08 36.30
N LYS A 311 -5.91 14.82 36.26
CA LYS A 311 -5.52 13.73 37.17
C LYS A 311 -5.02 12.46 36.46
N MET A 312 -5.50 12.21 35.25
CA MET A 312 -5.11 11.06 34.42
C MET A 312 -3.97 11.41 33.47
N ALA A 313 -3.16 10.44 33.09
CA ALA A 313 -2.15 10.65 32.05
C ALA A 313 -2.82 10.83 30.68
N THR A 314 -2.25 11.68 29.81
CA THR A 314 -2.78 11.95 28.45
C THR A 314 -3.09 10.67 27.67
N VAL A 315 -2.22 9.67 27.82
CA VAL A 315 -2.33 8.32 27.24
C VAL A 315 -3.65 7.63 27.63
N GLU A 316 -4.03 7.71 28.90
CA GLU A 316 -5.24 7.08 29.44
C GLU A 316 -6.49 7.78 28.90
N VAL A 317 -6.44 9.11 28.81
CA VAL A 317 -7.53 9.91 28.23
C VAL A 317 -7.74 9.55 26.75
N VAL A 318 -6.68 9.49 25.96
CA VAL A 318 -6.76 9.09 24.53
C VAL A 318 -7.29 7.66 24.38
N LYS A 319 -6.84 6.73 25.23
CA LYS A 319 -7.38 5.36 25.28
C LYS A 319 -8.88 5.34 25.58
N CYS A 320 -9.34 6.13 26.56
CA CYS A 320 -10.77 6.24 26.87
C CYS A 320 -11.56 6.85 25.71
N LEU A 321 -11.07 7.91 25.06
CA LEU A 321 -11.76 8.54 23.92
C LEU A 321 -11.89 7.58 22.73
N GLY A 322 -10.84 6.83 22.39
CA GLY A 322 -10.91 5.80 21.35
C GLY A 322 -11.91 4.69 21.70
N LEU A 323 -11.85 4.14 22.92
CA LEU A 323 -12.80 3.11 23.33
C LEU A 323 -14.25 3.62 23.29
N GLN A 324 -14.52 4.88 23.64
CA GLN A 324 -15.84 5.49 23.53
C GLN A 324 -16.29 5.69 22.07
N SER A 325 -15.38 6.04 21.14
CA SER A 325 -15.74 6.13 19.73
C SER A 325 -16.08 4.74 19.16
N TRP A 326 -15.33 3.70 19.51
CA TRP A 326 -15.66 2.34 19.08
C TRP A 326 -16.95 1.81 19.72
N VAL A 327 -17.28 2.17 20.96
CA VAL A 327 -18.61 1.89 21.55
C VAL A 327 -19.72 2.58 20.73
N LEU A 328 -19.53 3.83 20.31
CA LEU A 328 -20.48 4.52 19.42
C LEU A 328 -20.62 3.78 18.08
N TYR A 329 -19.52 3.37 17.45
CA TYR A 329 -19.52 2.56 16.22
C TYR A 329 -20.31 1.26 16.39
N TYR A 330 -20.04 0.53 17.47
CA TYR A 330 -20.67 -0.75 17.79
C TYR A 330 -22.19 -0.62 17.92
N ARG A 331 -22.64 0.40 18.67
CA ARG A 331 -24.07 0.66 18.89
C ARG A 331 -24.78 1.09 17.62
N LEU A 332 -24.22 2.04 16.86
CA LEU A 332 -24.79 2.43 15.56
C LEU A 332 -24.89 1.22 14.60
N SER A 333 -23.90 0.33 14.62
CA SER A 333 -23.87 -0.87 13.78
C SER A 333 -24.80 -2.01 14.26
N GLN A 334 -25.42 -1.90 15.43
CA GLN A 334 -26.42 -2.85 15.95
C GLN A 334 -27.83 -2.25 15.97
N GLU A 335 -27.98 -1.02 16.46
CA GLU A 335 -29.25 -0.33 16.69
C GLU A 335 -29.77 0.34 15.39
N CYS A 336 -28.88 0.73 14.46
CA CYS A 336 -29.25 1.46 13.23
C CYS A 336 -29.27 0.57 11.97
N GLN A 337 -30.02 -0.54 12.01
CA GLN A 337 -30.22 -1.41 10.84
C GLN A 337 -31.34 -0.94 9.88
N ALA A 338 -32.36 -0.27 10.41
CA ALA A 338 -33.48 0.26 9.62
C ALA A 338 -33.26 1.72 9.25
N PRO A 339 -33.71 2.19 8.07
CA PRO A 339 -33.59 3.60 7.72
C PRO A 339 -34.25 4.55 8.73
N GLU A 340 -35.36 4.13 9.32
CA GLU A 340 -36.14 4.92 10.26
C GLU A 340 -35.40 5.13 11.61
N SER A 341 -34.48 4.22 11.98
CA SER A 341 -33.63 4.42 13.16
C SER A 341 -32.47 5.38 12.90
N TRP A 342 -31.93 5.43 11.68
CA TRP A 342 -31.00 6.50 11.26
C TRP A 342 -31.66 7.87 11.26
N GLU A 343 -32.84 7.99 10.66
CA GLU A 343 -33.61 9.25 10.65
C GLU A 343 -33.93 9.73 12.09
N SER A 344 -34.26 8.80 13.00
CA SER A 344 -34.48 9.10 14.42
C SER A 344 -33.21 9.62 15.12
N VAL A 345 -32.05 9.01 14.88
CA VAL A 345 -30.75 9.49 15.41
C VAL A 345 -30.42 10.87 14.86
N PHE A 346 -30.65 11.13 13.58
CA PHE A 346 -30.39 12.44 12.98
C PHE A 346 -31.30 13.53 13.56
N VAL A 347 -32.61 13.29 13.67
CA VAL A 347 -33.57 14.25 14.27
C VAL A 347 -33.21 14.54 15.73
N TYR A 348 -32.90 13.51 16.53
CA TYR A 348 -32.53 13.68 17.94
C TYR A 348 -31.28 14.55 18.12
N ASN A 349 -30.28 14.39 17.24
CA ASN A 349 -29.02 15.13 17.27
C ASN A 349 -29.04 16.43 16.41
N GLN A 350 -30.22 16.85 15.91
CA GLN A 350 -30.40 18.04 15.07
C GLN A 350 -29.57 18.04 13.77
N ILE A 351 -29.27 16.85 13.23
CA ILE A 351 -28.54 16.67 11.98
C ILE A 351 -29.51 16.77 10.80
N GLY A 352 -29.27 17.72 9.90
CA GLY A 352 -30.03 17.86 8.66
C GLY A 352 -29.67 16.78 7.63
N PHE A 353 -30.68 16.10 7.09
CA PHE A 353 -30.53 15.06 6.06
C PHE A 353 -31.58 15.21 4.95
N ARG A 354 -31.24 14.73 3.74
CA ARG A 354 -32.19 14.57 2.62
C ARG A 354 -32.10 13.13 2.09
N ASN A 355 -33.25 12.52 1.78
CA ASN A 355 -33.29 11.18 1.19
C ASN A 355 -33.11 11.24 -0.34
N SER A 356 -32.20 10.42 -0.89
CA SER A 356 -31.95 10.34 -2.34
C SER A 356 -33.21 10.02 -3.15
N ASP A 357 -34.05 9.13 -2.63
CA ASP A 357 -35.08 8.44 -3.42
C ASP A 357 -36.34 9.30 -3.63
N LYS A 358 -36.49 10.40 -2.87
CA LYS A 358 -37.69 11.26 -2.96
C LYS A 358 -37.66 12.27 -4.11
N HIS A 359 -36.55 12.39 -4.84
CA HIS A 359 -36.38 13.43 -5.88
C HIS A 359 -35.86 12.92 -7.24
N ALA A 360 -35.83 11.60 -7.49
CA ALA A 360 -35.48 11.04 -8.79
C ALA A 360 -36.52 11.29 -9.92
N LEU A 361 -37.58 12.08 -9.66
CA LEU A 361 -38.63 12.45 -10.60
C LEU A 361 -39.05 13.93 -10.44
N VAL A 362 -38.10 14.84 -10.62
CA VAL A 362 -38.39 16.23 -11.02
C VAL A 362 -37.48 16.56 -12.19
N ASP A 363 -38.05 16.64 -13.39
CA ASP A 363 -37.35 17.13 -14.59
C ASP A 363 -36.90 18.59 -14.39
N GLU A 364 -35.72 18.93 -14.89
CA GLU A 364 -35.26 20.32 -14.96
C GLU A 364 -36.15 21.15 -15.90
N ASP A 365 -36.91 22.10 -15.35
CA ASP A 365 -36.86 23.48 -15.85
C ASP A 365 -37.48 24.49 -14.85
N GLY A 366 -36.75 25.55 -14.54
CA GLY A 366 -37.35 26.80 -14.06
C GLY A 366 -37.42 27.09 -12.54
N LEU A 367 -36.37 27.75 -12.05
CA LEU A 367 -36.37 28.79 -11.01
C LEU A 367 -36.67 28.46 -9.53
N LEU A 368 -35.75 28.98 -8.72
CA LEU A 368 -35.85 29.24 -7.28
C LEU A 368 -37.25 29.74 -6.86
N THR A 369 -37.84 29.12 -5.86
CA THR A 369 -38.69 29.83 -4.90
C THR A 369 -38.31 29.39 -3.49
N GLU A 370 -38.02 30.39 -2.65
CA GLU A 370 -37.95 30.27 -1.19
C GLU A 370 -39.31 29.85 -0.62
N GLU A 371 -39.29 29.41 0.65
CA GLU A 371 -40.46 29.26 1.53
C GLU A 371 -41.56 28.27 1.11
N ASP A 372 -41.68 27.20 1.90
CA ASP A 372 -42.99 26.64 2.25
C ASP A 372 -43.07 26.47 3.78
N TYR A 373 -43.14 27.63 4.46
CA TYR A 373 -43.70 27.70 5.80
C TYR A 373 -45.23 27.55 5.71
N SER A 374 -45.84 26.93 6.71
CA SER A 374 -47.29 26.70 6.82
C SER A 374 -48.15 27.97 6.59
N GLY A 375 -49.08 27.94 5.63
CA GLY A 375 -50.03 29.04 5.33
C GLY A 375 -51.36 28.57 4.72
N PHE A 376 -52.43 29.36 4.87
CA PHE A 376 -53.83 28.98 4.61
C PHE A 376 -54.42 29.44 3.25
N ASP A 377 -55.49 28.74 2.83
CA ASP A 377 -56.68 29.18 2.05
C ASP A 377 -56.65 29.48 0.52
N ARG A 378 -57.39 28.62 -0.21
CA ARG A 378 -58.48 28.90 -1.19
C ARG A 378 -58.26 29.58 -2.59
N ILE A 379 -58.41 28.75 -3.64
CA ILE A 379 -59.47 28.80 -4.72
C ILE A 379 -59.53 30.06 -5.66
N PRO A 380 -59.72 29.95 -7.02
CA PRO A 380 -59.33 28.91 -7.99
C PRO A 380 -58.97 29.44 -9.43
N SER A 381 -58.83 28.52 -10.39
CA SER A 381 -59.02 28.71 -11.85
C SER A 381 -57.92 29.47 -12.65
N GLY A 382 -57.75 29.25 -13.96
CA GLY A 382 -58.64 28.56 -14.90
C GLY A 382 -57.97 27.84 -16.09
N ARG A 383 -58.83 27.24 -16.92
CA ARG A 383 -58.54 26.36 -18.07
C ARG A 383 -57.73 27.11 -19.16
N VAL A 384 -56.95 26.46 -20.03
CA VAL A 384 -57.45 25.80 -21.26
C VAL A 384 -56.36 24.94 -21.94
N LYS A 385 -56.81 23.82 -22.53
CA LYS A 385 -56.02 22.82 -23.28
C LYS A 385 -55.54 23.33 -24.65
N LYS A 386 -54.42 22.80 -25.16
CA LYS A 386 -54.27 22.48 -26.61
C LYS A 386 -53.39 21.22 -26.82
N LYS A 387 -53.77 20.39 -27.80
CA LYS A 387 -53.17 19.07 -28.13
C LYS A 387 -52.24 19.15 -29.36
N LYS A 388 -51.42 18.09 -29.52
CA LYS A 388 -50.68 17.56 -30.71
C LYS A 388 -49.14 17.67 -30.53
N LYS A 389 -48.31 16.73 -31.01
CA LYS A 389 -48.53 15.47 -31.78
C LYS A 389 -47.33 14.52 -31.56
N GLN A 390 -47.54 13.21 -31.61
CA GLN A 390 -46.45 12.21 -31.62
C GLN A 390 -45.54 12.34 -32.87
N LYS A 391 -44.25 12.05 -32.70
CA LYS A 391 -43.39 11.43 -33.74
C LYS A 391 -42.34 10.54 -33.07
N ALA A 392 -42.34 9.25 -33.39
CA ALA A 392 -41.36 8.29 -32.89
C ALA A 392 -40.04 8.33 -33.68
N ARG A 393 -38.92 8.04 -33.02
CA ARG A 393 -37.65 7.67 -33.67
C ARG A 393 -36.90 6.63 -32.83
N ARG A 394 -36.84 5.40 -33.33
CA ARG A 394 -35.98 4.32 -32.78
C ARG A 394 -34.50 4.72 -32.91
N LYS A 395 -33.68 4.41 -31.89
CA LYS A 395 -32.21 4.38 -32.01
C LYS A 395 -31.70 2.99 -31.64
N ARG A 396 -30.66 2.52 -32.35
CA ARG A 396 -30.18 1.12 -32.34
C ARG A 396 -29.30 0.82 -31.13
N ARG A 397 -29.40 -0.41 -30.59
CA ARG A 397 -28.35 -1.02 -29.75
C ARG A 397 -27.15 -1.42 -30.63
N ARG A 398 -25.94 -1.38 -30.05
CA ARG A 398 -24.76 -2.13 -30.52
C ARG A 398 -24.17 -2.82 -29.29
N ALA A 399 -23.84 -4.10 -29.44
CA ALA A 399 -23.02 -4.85 -28.51
C ALA A 399 -21.57 -4.87 -29.03
N TYR A 400 -20.62 -5.18 -28.15
CA TYR A 400 -19.31 -5.70 -28.49
C TYR A 400 -18.94 -6.71 -27.40
N ASP A 401 -18.66 -7.93 -27.83
CA ASP A 401 -18.06 -8.99 -27.02
C ASP A 401 -16.54 -8.90 -27.16
N THR A 402 -15.79 -9.21 -26.10
CA THR A 402 -14.37 -9.61 -26.21
C THR A 402 -14.00 -10.58 -25.10
N ASP A 403 -13.53 -11.74 -25.56
CA ASP A 403 -13.05 -12.91 -24.82
C ASP A 403 -11.61 -13.19 -25.35
N ASP A 404 -10.59 -13.62 -24.61
CA ASP A 404 -10.42 -13.89 -23.17
C ASP A 404 -8.89 -14.03 -22.86
N GLY A 405 -8.49 -14.05 -21.59
CA GLY A 405 -7.27 -14.74 -21.12
C GLY A 405 -6.02 -13.90 -20.82
N ASN A 406 -5.83 -13.54 -19.54
CA ASN A 406 -4.65 -14.01 -18.78
C ASN A 406 -4.87 -13.84 -17.26
N ASP A 407 -4.69 -14.92 -16.50
CA ASP A 407 -4.81 -14.94 -15.04
C ASP A 407 -3.58 -14.33 -14.34
N ASP A 408 -3.81 -13.61 -13.25
CA ASP A 408 -2.86 -13.49 -12.14
C ASP A 408 -3.67 -13.33 -10.84
N GLU A 409 -3.78 -14.41 -10.06
CA GLU A 409 -4.66 -14.51 -8.88
C GLU A 409 -4.12 -13.70 -7.69
N LEU A 410 -4.41 -12.39 -7.66
CA LEU A 410 -4.49 -11.66 -6.41
C LEU A 410 -5.83 -11.99 -5.74
N LEU A 411 -5.77 -12.64 -4.57
CA LEU A 411 -6.93 -13.16 -3.83
C LEU A 411 -7.87 -12.04 -3.37
N ASP A 412 -8.83 -11.71 -4.24
CA ASP A 412 -9.85 -10.68 -4.04
C ASP A 412 -10.98 -11.15 -3.09
N PHE A 413 -10.62 -11.29 -1.81
CA PHE A 413 -11.50 -11.81 -0.75
C PHE A 413 -12.71 -10.91 -0.44
N ASP A 414 -12.78 -9.70 -0.99
CA ASP A 414 -13.85 -8.73 -0.71
C ASP A 414 -15.10 -8.91 -1.59
N PHE A 415 -15.02 -9.54 -2.76
CA PHE A 415 -16.17 -9.66 -3.67
C PHE A 415 -17.23 -10.71 -3.28
N ALA A 416 -16.82 -11.79 -2.62
CA ALA A 416 -17.73 -12.90 -2.31
C ALA A 416 -18.81 -12.51 -1.28
N SER A 417 -18.46 -11.70 -0.29
CA SER A 417 -19.39 -11.26 0.77
C SER A 417 -20.36 -10.16 0.30
N GLN A 418 -19.95 -9.31 -0.65
CA GLN A 418 -20.80 -8.23 -1.18
C GLN A 418 -22.03 -8.78 -1.92
N LYS A 419 -21.90 -9.93 -2.59
CA LYS A 419 -22.91 -10.44 -3.53
C LYS A 419 -24.23 -10.91 -2.88
N LEU A 420 -24.28 -11.08 -1.55
CA LEU A 420 -25.50 -11.48 -0.84
C LEU A 420 -26.38 -10.30 -0.36
N ASP A 421 -25.82 -9.11 -0.13
CA ASP A 421 -26.55 -7.95 0.42
C ASP A 421 -27.10 -6.99 -0.65
N TYR A 422 -26.67 -7.14 -1.92
CA TYR A 422 -27.03 -6.25 -3.04
C TYR A 422 -28.53 -6.23 -3.47
N LEU A 423 -29.41 -6.93 -2.75
CA LEU A 423 -30.84 -7.04 -3.06
C LEU A 423 -31.78 -6.28 -2.09
N SER A 424 -31.23 -5.50 -1.15
CA SER A 424 -32.03 -4.59 -0.32
C SER A 424 -32.00 -3.15 -0.88
N ASN A 425 -33.17 -2.50 -0.96
CA ASN A 425 -33.30 -1.09 -1.36
C ASN A 425 -32.51 -0.18 -0.41
N THR A 426 -31.28 0.15 -0.78
CA THR A 426 -30.34 0.92 0.03
C THR A 426 -30.65 2.41 -0.12
N LYS A 427 -31.65 2.89 0.64
CA LYS A 427 -31.89 4.34 0.81
C LYS A 427 -30.56 5.00 1.18
N SER A 428 -30.18 6.07 0.46
CA SER A 428 -28.98 6.84 0.77
C SER A 428 -29.33 8.24 1.29
N TRP A 429 -28.55 8.71 2.27
CA TRP A 429 -28.75 10.00 2.90
C TRP A 429 -27.72 11.01 2.42
N LEU A 430 -28.21 12.13 1.92
CA LEU A 430 -27.43 13.35 1.73
C LEU A 430 -27.37 14.09 3.07
N LEU A 431 -26.26 13.95 3.79
CA LEU A 431 -25.99 14.69 5.02
C LEU A 431 -25.41 16.06 4.68
N SER A 432 -25.88 17.12 5.36
CA SER A 432 -25.40 18.49 5.15
C SER A 432 -24.83 19.07 6.44
N THR A 433 -23.51 18.98 6.60
CA THR A 433 -22.78 19.54 7.76
C THR A 433 -22.12 20.90 7.46
N ASP A 434 -21.87 21.24 6.19
CA ASP A 434 -21.07 22.42 5.79
C ASP A 434 -21.46 23.06 4.43
N LYS A 435 -22.65 22.73 3.91
CA LYS A 435 -23.18 23.04 2.55
C LYS A 435 -22.71 22.13 1.42
N TYR A 436 -21.77 21.21 1.64
CA TYR A 436 -21.64 20.04 0.76
C TYR A 436 -22.59 18.92 1.22
N SER A 437 -22.99 18.07 0.28
CA SER A 437 -23.82 16.89 0.58
C SER A 437 -23.34 15.69 -0.22
N SER A 438 -22.72 14.73 0.47
CA SER A 438 -22.34 13.41 -0.06
C SER A 438 -23.42 12.38 0.30
N ALA A 439 -23.59 11.38 -0.56
CA ALA A 439 -24.53 10.29 -0.34
C ALA A 439 -23.88 9.22 0.55
N TRP A 440 -24.49 8.95 1.70
CA TRP A 440 -24.05 7.93 2.66
C TRP A 440 -25.05 6.78 2.70
N ASN A 441 -24.55 5.54 2.76
CA ASN A 441 -25.36 4.35 3.03
C ASN A 441 -25.29 3.97 4.52
N SER A 442 -26.18 3.08 4.96
CA SER A 442 -26.27 2.61 6.36
C SER A 442 -25.03 1.87 6.86
N VAL A 443 -24.15 1.42 5.96
CA VAL A 443 -22.92 0.67 6.29
C VAL A 443 -21.74 1.61 6.54
N ASP A 444 -21.67 2.74 5.82
CA ASP A 444 -20.64 3.78 5.92
C ASP A 444 -20.89 4.76 7.08
N LEU A 445 -22.15 5.02 7.43
CA LEU A 445 -22.52 5.98 8.48
C LEU A 445 -21.90 5.69 9.86
N PRO A 446 -21.91 4.45 10.40
CA PRO A 446 -21.24 4.17 11.67
C PRO A 446 -19.75 4.49 11.62
N GLU A 447 -19.08 4.08 10.53
CA GLU A 447 -17.62 4.23 10.33
C GLU A 447 -17.23 5.71 10.22
N HIS A 448 -18.03 6.52 9.54
CA HIS A 448 -17.81 7.96 9.44
C HIS A 448 -18.05 8.69 10.77
N LEU A 449 -19.19 8.43 11.43
CA LEU A 449 -19.60 9.17 12.63
C LEU A 449 -18.66 8.93 13.81
N HIS A 450 -18.18 7.70 14.04
CA HIS A 450 -17.26 7.47 15.16
C HIS A 450 -15.92 8.17 14.98
N ARG A 451 -15.38 8.16 13.75
CA ARG A 451 -14.15 8.88 13.40
C ARG A 451 -14.31 10.38 13.56
N LEU A 452 -15.45 10.93 13.11
CA LEU A 452 -15.77 12.35 13.25
C LEU A 452 -15.89 12.76 14.72
N CYS A 453 -16.60 11.98 15.54
CA CYS A 453 -16.69 12.21 16.99
C CYS A 453 -15.31 12.18 17.66
N LEU A 454 -14.51 11.15 17.39
CA LEU A 454 -13.16 11.03 17.94
C LEU A 454 -12.25 12.20 17.51
N SER A 455 -12.28 12.55 16.23
CA SER A 455 -11.55 13.69 15.66
C SER A 455 -11.87 14.98 16.44
N LYS A 456 -13.17 15.30 16.64
CA LYS A 456 -13.59 16.47 17.42
C LYS A 456 -13.17 16.38 18.89
N TRP A 457 -13.26 15.21 19.53
CA TRP A 457 -12.84 15.03 20.93
C TRP A 457 -11.32 15.18 21.12
N MET A 458 -10.53 14.72 20.15
CA MET A 458 -9.07 14.85 20.15
C MET A 458 -8.64 16.30 19.91
N ILE A 459 -9.33 17.02 19.01
CA ILE A 459 -9.16 18.48 18.84
C ILE A 459 -9.42 19.19 20.17
N TRP A 460 -10.57 18.95 20.82
CA TRP A 460 -10.89 19.55 22.13
C TRP A 460 -9.92 19.17 23.27
N LEU A 461 -9.24 18.02 23.18
CA LEU A 461 -8.23 17.62 24.15
C LEU A 461 -6.92 18.43 24.01
N PHE A 462 -6.58 18.86 22.80
CA PHE A 462 -5.28 19.46 22.48
C PHE A 462 -5.31 20.95 22.07
N GLU A 463 -6.47 21.55 21.76
CA GLU A 463 -6.64 22.99 21.52
C GLU A 463 -6.80 23.81 22.83
N LYS A 464 -6.04 23.49 23.88
CA LYS A 464 -6.02 24.22 25.17
C LYS A 464 -4.74 25.02 25.36
#